data_AF-A0A7R7GPP2-F1
#
_entry.id   AF-A0A7R7GPP2-F1
#
_cell.length_a   1.000
_cell.length_b   1.000
_cell.length_c   1.000
_cell.angle_alpha   90.00
_cell.angle_beta   90.00
_cell.angle_gamma   90.00
#
_symmetry.space_group_name_H-M   'P 1'
#
loop_
_entity.id
_entity.type
_entity.pdbx_description
1 polymer ?
#
loop_
_entity_poly.entity_id
_entity_poly.type
_entity_poly.pdbx_seq_one_letter_code
_entity_poly.pdbx_strand_id
1 'polypeptide(L)'
;MTDPDQEREQLINKFSEHCIKSGFSNSATEDEANIFIRSLEGLSEFSNLSREKHQRRRERVEAIANSLDVLVEQIKLIDDPALGYALWKGAHEVIGEKIRDLEGMPAIREAYDIQTNHADALARFALGVRKAAKSLPELDKNAYSQEFQVAKWLEDYLGRRNMFSTTETGLAGNAYSYCMRVMGKQPKSVSYWLRQAKQHPDSWNSLKEQIQGREKSKAD
;
A
#
# COMPACT_ATOMS: atom_id res chain seq x y z
N MET A 1 -33.29 9.34 -3.94
CA MET A 1 -31.83 9.42 -3.73
C MET A 1 -31.52 10.87 -3.45
N THR A 2 -30.82 11.19 -2.36
CA THR A 2 -30.36 12.55 -2.09
C THR A 2 -29.40 12.98 -3.20
N ASP A 3 -29.47 14.25 -3.58
CA ASP A 3 -28.57 14.85 -4.55
C ASP A 3 -27.13 14.91 -3.97
N PRO A 4 -26.10 14.35 -4.65
CA PRO A 4 -24.72 14.40 -4.20
C PRO A 4 -24.23 15.81 -3.88
N ASP A 5 -24.71 16.82 -4.62
CA ASP A 5 -24.34 18.22 -4.38
C ASP A 5 -24.93 18.74 -3.07
N GLN A 6 -26.15 18.34 -2.72
CA GLN A 6 -26.75 18.67 -1.42
C GLN A 6 -26.03 17.97 -0.25
N GLU A 7 -25.60 16.72 -0.42
CA GLU A 7 -24.83 16.01 0.61
C GLU A 7 -23.45 16.63 0.81
N ARG A 8 -22.81 17.05 -0.28
CA ARG A 8 -21.54 17.79 -0.28
C ARG A 8 -21.68 19.09 0.51
N GLU A 9 -22.69 19.91 0.21
CA GLU A 9 -22.94 21.17 0.93
C GLU A 9 -23.25 20.95 2.42
N GLN A 10 -24.06 19.95 2.75
CA GLN A 10 -24.33 19.59 4.16
C GLN A 10 -23.06 19.19 4.90
N LEU A 11 -22.16 18.47 4.24
CA LEU A 11 -20.91 18.03 4.84
C LEU A 11 -19.94 19.20 5.03
N ILE A 12 -19.85 20.11 4.06
CA ILE A 12 -19.11 21.38 4.17
C ILE A 12 -19.60 22.15 5.38
N ASN A 13 -20.90 22.43 5.47
CA ASN A 13 -21.48 23.22 6.56
C ASN A 13 -21.17 22.60 7.92
N LYS A 14 -21.35 21.28 8.06
CA LYS A 14 -21.10 20.57 9.32
C LYS A 14 -19.61 20.56 9.71
N PHE A 15 -18.71 20.46 8.73
CA PHE A 15 -17.27 20.55 8.97
C PHE A 15 -16.88 21.99 9.37
N SER A 16 -17.39 22.98 8.65
CA SER A 16 -17.15 24.40 8.92
C SER A 16 -17.62 24.81 10.31
N GLU A 17 -18.79 24.36 10.75
CA GLU A 17 -19.27 24.58 12.13
C GLU A 17 -18.29 24.03 13.18
N HIS A 18 -17.67 22.89 12.92
CA HIS A 18 -16.68 22.31 13.81
C HIS A 18 -15.38 23.11 13.83
N CYS A 19 -14.89 23.56 12.67
CA CYS A 19 -13.72 24.45 12.56
C CYS A 19 -13.92 25.76 13.31
N ILE A 20 -15.08 26.41 13.13
CA ILE A 20 -15.43 27.65 13.84
C ILE A 20 -15.44 27.42 15.35
N LYS A 21 -16.06 26.32 15.82
CA LYS A 21 -16.04 25.95 17.25
C LYS A 21 -14.64 25.67 17.78
N SER A 22 -13.72 25.24 16.92
CA SER A 22 -12.30 25.04 17.24
C SER A 22 -11.44 26.31 17.09
N GLY A 23 -12.04 27.46 16.79
CA GLY A 23 -11.36 28.77 16.76
C GLY A 23 -10.71 29.14 15.43
N PHE A 24 -11.08 28.50 14.32
CA PHE A 24 -10.57 28.85 12.99
C PHE A 24 -11.19 30.16 12.49
N SER A 25 -10.45 30.93 11.68
CA SER A 25 -11.02 32.09 10.98
C SER A 25 -11.98 31.64 9.87
N ASN A 26 -12.86 32.53 9.42
CA ASN A 26 -13.81 32.21 8.35
C ASN A 26 -13.11 31.80 7.04
N SER A 27 -12.04 32.50 6.65
CA SER A 27 -11.26 32.15 5.45
C SER A 27 -10.55 30.81 5.59
N ALA A 28 -9.90 30.56 6.73
CA ALA A 28 -9.24 29.28 6.99
C ALA A 28 -10.25 28.11 7.06
N THR A 29 -11.48 28.38 7.50
CA THR A 29 -12.54 27.39 7.58
C THR A 29 -13.04 26.96 6.20
N GLU A 30 -13.19 27.90 5.28
CA GLU A 30 -13.63 27.61 3.91
C GLU A 30 -12.56 26.81 3.15
N ASP A 31 -11.30 27.22 3.24
CA ASP A 31 -10.18 26.51 2.63
C ASP A 31 -10.06 25.08 3.18
N GLU A 32 -10.14 24.92 4.51
CA GLU A 32 -10.03 23.60 5.14
C GLU A 32 -11.21 22.68 4.78
N ALA A 33 -12.43 23.21 4.70
CA ALA A 33 -13.60 22.46 4.27
C ALA A 33 -13.48 22.00 2.81
N ASN A 34 -12.97 22.86 1.93
CA ASN A 34 -12.73 22.51 0.53
C ASN A 34 -11.63 21.44 0.39
N ILE A 35 -10.54 21.55 1.16
CA ILE A 35 -9.48 20.54 1.21
C ILE A 35 -10.03 19.20 1.70
N PHE A 36 -10.85 19.22 2.75
CA PHE A 36 -11.48 18.02 3.30
C PHE A 36 -12.34 17.29 2.26
N ILE A 37 -13.24 18.00 1.58
CA ILE A 37 -14.10 17.41 0.54
C ILE A 37 -13.27 16.87 -0.63
N ARG A 38 -12.31 17.64 -1.14
CA ARG A 38 -11.43 17.19 -2.23
C ARG A 38 -10.64 15.94 -1.86
N SER A 39 -10.24 15.82 -0.60
CA SER A 39 -9.54 14.64 -0.12
C SER A 39 -10.45 13.40 -0.09
N LEU A 40 -11.72 13.55 0.33
CA LEU A 40 -12.71 12.46 0.27
C LEU A 40 -12.99 12.00 -1.16
N GLU A 41 -13.09 12.94 -2.08
CA GLU A 41 -13.29 12.66 -3.51
C GLU A 41 -12.06 11.96 -4.10
N GLY A 42 -10.84 12.46 -3.83
CA GLY A 42 -9.61 11.80 -4.29
C GLY A 42 -9.42 10.39 -3.69
N LEU A 43 -9.83 10.16 -2.44
CA LEU A 43 -9.79 8.83 -1.81
C LEU A 43 -10.75 7.86 -2.49
N SER A 44 -11.91 8.35 -2.95
CA SER A 44 -12.91 7.55 -3.68
C SER A 44 -12.35 7.02 -5.01
N GLU A 45 -11.52 7.80 -5.69
CA GLU A 45 -10.87 7.42 -6.95
C GLU A 45 -9.74 6.39 -6.72
N PHE A 46 -8.91 6.62 -5.70
CA PHE A 46 -7.77 5.75 -5.40
C PHE A 46 -8.20 4.34 -4.95
N SER A 47 -9.25 4.26 -4.16
CA SER A 47 -9.71 3.01 -3.54
C SER A 47 -10.27 2.00 -4.55
N ASN A 48 -10.81 2.43 -5.69
CA ASN A 48 -11.28 1.57 -6.79
C ASN A 48 -10.19 0.67 -7.41
N LEU A 49 -8.91 0.91 -7.11
CA LEU A 49 -7.79 0.19 -7.71
C LEU A 49 -7.35 -1.10 -6.97
N SER A 50 -7.89 -1.43 -5.79
CA SER A 50 -7.21 -2.35 -4.87
C SER A 50 -7.41 -3.86 -5.14
N ARG A 51 -8.64 -4.36 -5.34
CA ARG A 51 -8.86 -5.83 -5.34
C ARG A 51 -8.32 -6.59 -6.56
N GLU A 52 -8.51 -6.07 -7.76
CA GLU A 52 -8.10 -6.76 -9.01
C GLU A 52 -6.57 -6.84 -9.15
N LYS A 53 -5.81 -5.94 -8.49
CA LYS A 53 -4.35 -5.91 -8.55
C LYS A 53 -3.67 -6.93 -7.63
N HIS A 54 -4.32 -7.43 -6.58
CA HIS A 54 -3.67 -8.25 -5.56
C HIS A 54 -3.60 -9.74 -5.88
N GLN A 55 -4.70 -10.34 -6.35
CA GLN A 55 -4.68 -11.71 -6.86
C GLN A 55 -3.68 -11.82 -8.02
N ARG A 56 -3.73 -10.84 -8.94
CA ARG A 56 -2.73 -10.68 -10.01
C ARG A 56 -1.31 -10.47 -9.49
N ARG A 57 -1.09 -9.93 -8.29
CA ARG A 57 0.26 -9.73 -7.73
C ARG A 57 0.88 -11.04 -7.32
N ARG A 58 0.14 -11.90 -6.62
CA ARG A 58 0.62 -13.25 -6.26
C ARG A 58 0.87 -14.08 -7.51
N GLU A 59 -0.07 -14.06 -8.44
CA GLU A 59 0.07 -14.72 -9.75
C GLU A 59 1.29 -14.21 -10.53
N ARG A 60 1.58 -12.90 -10.50
CA ARG A 60 2.79 -12.33 -11.13
C ARG A 60 4.08 -12.79 -10.45
N VAL A 61 4.13 -12.82 -9.11
CA VAL A 61 5.32 -13.30 -8.39
C VAL A 61 5.52 -14.80 -8.61
N GLU A 62 4.44 -15.58 -8.65
CA GLU A 62 4.48 -17.00 -9.01
C GLU A 62 4.94 -17.21 -10.48
N ALA A 63 4.48 -16.38 -11.41
CA ALA A 63 4.94 -16.41 -12.81
C ALA A 63 6.44 -16.10 -12.94
N ILE A 64 6.95 -15.13 -12.17
CA ILE A 64 8.39 -14.83 -12.09
C ILE A 64 9.15 -16.04 -11.54
N ALA A 65 8.68 -16.64 -10.45
CA ALA A 65 9.31 -17.81 -9.86
C ALA A 65 9.37 -19.00 -10.85
N ASN A 66 8.27 -19.25 -11.58
CA ASN A 66 8.23 -20.31 -12.59
C ASN A 66 9.17 -20.03 -13.77
N SER A 67 9.28 -18.76 -14.20
CA SER A 67 10.20 -18.36 -15.26
C SER A 67 11.67 -18.54 -14.85
N LEU A 68 11.99 -18.24 -13.58
CA LEU A 68 13.33 -18.46 -13.02
C LEU A 68 13.68 -19.94 -12.92
N ASP A 69 12.73 -20.80 -12.54
CA ASP A 69 12.95 -22.25 -12.53
C ASP A 69 13.25 -22.78 -13.93
N VAL A 70 12.46 -22.39 -14.93
CA VAL A 70 12.70 -22.78 -16.33
C VAL A 70 14.07 -22.30 -16.78
N LEU A 71 14.45 -21.06 -16.46
CA LEU A 71 15.76 -20.52 -16.79
C LEU A 71 16.89 -21.32 -16.12
N VAL A 72 16.75 -21.70 -14.85
CA VAL A 72 17.73 -22.56 -14.14
C VAL A 72 17.82 -23.94 -14.76
N GLU A 73 16.70 -24.53 -15.16
CA GLU A 73 16.68 -25.82 -15.88
C GLU A 73 17.40 -25.73 -17.22
N GLN A 74 17.15 -24.68 -18.01
CA GLN A 74 17.85 -24.45 -19.27
C GLN A 74 19.36 -24.26 -19.04
N ILE A 75 19.76 -23.56 -17.98
CA ILE A 75 21.18 -23.37 -17.64
C ILE A 75 21.90 -24.68 -17.33
N LYS A 76 21.18 -25.63 -16.70
CA LYS A 76 21.72 -26.96 -16.38
C LYS A 76 21.81 -27.89 -17.59
N LEU A 77 20.98 -27.66 -18.60
CA LEU A 77 20.91 -28.51 -19.80
C LEU A 77 21.83 -28.03 -20.93
N ILE A 78 22.27 -26.78 -20.88
CA ILE A 78 23.14 -26.17 -21.87
C ILE A 78 24.59 -26.31 -21.40
N ASP A 79 25.32 -27.24 -22.02
CA ASP A 79 26.76 -27.46 -21.78
C ASP A 79 27.61 -26.53 -22.66
N ASP A 80 27.20 -25.25 -22.73
CA ASP A 80 27.76 -24.25 -23.65
C ASP A 80 28.30 -23.02 -22.89
N PRO A 81 29.61 -22.72 -22.98
CA PRO A 81 30.19 -21.49 -22.43
C PRO A 81 29.57 -20.20 -22.99
N ALA A 82 28.88 -20.23 -24.14
CA ALA A 82 28.13 -19.07 -24.64
C ALA A 82 27.03 -18.61 -23.66
N LEU A 83 26.42 -19.54 -22.93
CA LEU A 83 25.40 -19.23 -21.93
C LEU A 83 26.01 -18.56 -20.70
N GLY A 84 27.13 -19.08 -20.19
CA GLY A 84 27.85 -18.46 -19.08
C GLY A 84 28.27 -17.02 -19.40
N TYR A 85 28.69 -16.78 -20.65
CA TYR A 85 29.03 -15.44 -21.14
C TYR A 85 27.80 -14.51 -21.21
N ALA A 86 26.67 -15.01 -21.73
CA ALA A 86 25.42 -14.25 -21.79
C ALA A 86 24.91 -13.87 -20.39
N LEU A 87 24.98 -14.80 -19.43
CA LEU A 87 24.61 -14.55 -18.03
C LEU A 87 25.52 -13.51 -17.37
N TRP A 88 26.83 -13.61 -17.60
CA TRP A 88 27.81 -12.64 -17.10
C TRP A 88 27.55 -11.23 -17.62
N LYS A 89 27.40 -11.09 -18.95
CA LYS A 89 27.04 -9.84 -19.62
C LYS A 89 25.74 -9.26 -19.04
N GLY A 90 24.72 -10.10 -18.91
CA GLY A 90 23.43 -9.69 -18.34
C GLY A 90 23.51 -9.23 -16.89
N ALA A 91 24.26 -9.95 -16.04
CA ALA A 91 24.41 -9.62 -14.62
C ALA A 91 25.11 -8.27 -14.40
N HIS A 92 26.17 -8.00 -15.16
CA HIS A 92 26.89 -6.73 -15.06
C HIS A 92 26.09 -5.53 -15.58
N GLU A 93 25.28 -5.71 -16.63
CA GLU A 93 24.37 -4.66 -17.11
C GLU A 93 23.36 -4.27 -16.01
N VAL A 94 22.88 -5.24 -15.23
CA VAL A 94 21.99 -5.00 -14.08
C VAL A 94 22.71 -4.26 -12.95
N ILE A 95 23.98 -4.56 -12.69
CA ILE A 95 24.78 -3.92 -11.63
C ILE A 95 25.28 -2.52 -12.06
N GLY A 96 25.23 -2.20 -13.36
CA GLY A 96 25.62 -0.90 -13.90
C GLY A 96 27.13 -0.69 -13.98
N GLU A 97 27.92 -1.76 -13.89
CA GLU A 97 29.37 -1.70 -14.03
C GLU A 97 29.78 -1.76 -15.50
N LYS A 98 30.69 -0.84 -15.91
CA LYS A 98 31.29 -0.91 -17.25
C LYS A 98 32.25 -2.08 -17.32
N ILE A 99 31.87 -3.09 -18.10
CA ILE A 99 32.64 -4.30 -18.29
C ILE A 99 33.79 -4.06 -19.28
N ARG A 100 34.97 -4.66 -19.02
CA ARG A 100 35.96 -4.86 -20.08
C ARG A 100 35.44 -5.96 -20.98
N ASP A 101 35.27 -5.68 -22.27
CA ASP A 101 34.97 -6.72 -23.25
C ASP A 101 36.09 -7.75 -23.27
N LEU A 102 35.84 -8.89 -22.62
CA LEU A 102 36.69 -10.06 -22.73
C LEU A 102 36.33 -10.76 -24.04
N GLU A 103 37.34 -11.07 -24.84
CA GLU A 103 37.21 -11.77 -26.11
C GLU A 103 38.05 -13.06 -26.12
N GLY A 104 37.59 -14.07 -26.86
CA GLY A 104 38.32 -15.34 -27.05
C GLY A 104 38.33 -16.24 -25.80
N MET A 105 39.43 -16.95 -25.59
CA MET A 105 39.57 -17.97 -24.52
C MET A 105 39.32 -17.47 -23.09
N PRO A 106 39.73 -16.24 -22.70
CA PRO A 106 39.39 -15.68 -21.39
C PRO A 106 37.89 -15.55 -21.14
N ALA A 107 37.10 -15.11 -22.13
CA ALA A 107 35.66 -15.00 -22.02
C ALA A 107 34.98 -16.37 -21.84
N ILE A 108 35.48 -17.39 -22.54
CA ILE A 108 35.03 -18.77 -22.42
C ILE A 108 35.32 -19.32 -21.02
N ARG A 109 36.51 -19.05 -20.47
CA ARG A 109 36.88 -19.50 -19.12
C ARG A 109 36.04 -18.84 -18.04
N GLU A 110 35.88 -17.52 -18.11
CA GLU A 110 35.03 -16.75 -17.19
C GLU A 110 33.58 -17.29 -17.22
N ALA A 111 33.07 -17.57 -18.42
CA ALA A 111 31.74 -18.13 -18.60
C ALA A 111 31.56 -19.53 -17.98
N TYR A 112 32.55 -20.42 -18.15
CA TYR A 112 32.57 -21.72 -17.49
C TYR A 112 32.61 -21.58 -15.97
N ASP A 113 33.47 -20.71 -15.44
CA ASP A 113 33.58 -20.48 -14.00
C ASP A 113 32.25 -19.93 -13.45
N ILE A 114 31.55 -19.07 -14.21
CA ILE A 114 30.25 -18.52 -13.81
C ILE A 114 29.16 -19.60 -13.83
N GLN A 115 29.09 -20.40 -14.90
CA GLN A 115 28.14 -21.51 -14.98
C GLN A 115 28.32 -22.47 -13.81
N THR A 116 29.57 -22.88 -13.54
CA THR A 116 29.87 -23.92 -12.54
C THR A 116 29.68 -23.41 -11.11
N ASN A 117 30.08 -22.16 -10.83
CA ASN A 117 30.06 -21.62 -9.47
C ASN A 117 28.75 -20.92 -9.11
N HIS A 118 27.96 -20.45 -10.08
CA HIS A 118 26.76 -19.64 -9.84
C HIS A 118 25.44 -20.31 -10.23
N ALA A 119 25.44 -21.47 -10.91
CA ALA A 119 24.20 -22.22 -11.16
C ALA A 119 23.43 -22.55 -9.87
N ASP A 120 24.15 -22.95 -8.82
CA ASP A 120 23.57 -23.20 -7.50
C ASP A 120 23.06 -21.91 -6.83
N ALA A 121 23.74 -20.78 -7.04
CA ALA A 121 23.30 -19.48 -6.54
C ALA A 121 22.00 -19.03 -7.20
N LEU A 122 21.87 -19.23 -8.51
CA LEU A 122 20.64 -18.96 -9.27
C LEU A 122 19.48 -19.87 -8.82
N ALA A 123 19.74 -21.15 -8.59
CA ALA A 123 18.74 -22.08 -8.06
C ALA A 123 18.27 -21.67 -6.65
N ARG A 124 19.19 -21.22 -5.78
CA ARG A 124 18.85 -20.69 -4.45
C ARG A 124 18.07 -19.38 -4.52
N PHE A 125 18.41 -18.50 -5.47
CA PHE A 125 17.66 -17.26 -5.72
C PHE A 125 16.23 -17.56 -6.17
N ALA A 126 16.04 -18.45 -7.15
CA ALA A 126 14.71 -18.89 -7.61
C ALA A 126 13.87 -19.48 -6.47
N LEU A 127 14.48 -20.36 -5.65
CA LEU A 127 13.84 -20.91 -4.45
C LEU A 127 13.43 -19.82 -3.45
N GLY A 128 14.26 -18.78 -3.27
CA GLY A 128 13.96 -17.62 -2.44
C GLY A 128 12.73 -16.86 -2.94
N VAL A 129 12.66 -16.57 -4.24
CA VAL A 129 11.50 -15.92 -4.87
C VAL A 129 10.23 -16.76 -4.72
N ARG A 130 10.33 -18.09 -4.90
CA ARG A 130 9.18 -18.99 -4.69
C ARG A 130 8.72 -19.04 -3.24
N LYS A 131 9.66 -19.04 -2.28
CA LYS A 131 9.32 -18.95 -0.85
C LYS A 131 8.62 -17.62 -0.55
N ALA A 132 9.11 -16.51 -1.11
CA ALA A 132 8.47 -15.21 -0.98
C ALA A 132 7.06 -15.17 -1.59
N ALA A 133 6.81 -15.86 -2.71
CA ALA A 133 5.47 -16.02 -3.27
C ALA A 133 4.50 -16.70 -2.29
N LYS A 134 4.98 -17.72 -1.56
CA LYS A 134 4.19 -18.48 -0.58
C LYS A 134 4.03 -17.75 0.76
N SER A 135 5.01 -16.94 1.15
CA SER A 135 5.02 -16.19 2.41
C SER A 135 4.67 -14.71 2.24
N LEU A 136 4.20 -14.31 1.07
CA LEU A 136 3.66 -12.98 0.83
C LEU A 136 2.49 -12.80 1.81
N PRO A 137 2.56 -11.82 2.73
CA PRO A 137 1.51 -11.65 3.73
C PRO A 137 0.18 -11.47 3.02
N GLU A 138 -0.80 -12.29 3.40
CA GLU A 138 -2.17 -12.05 3.00
C GLU A 138 -2.56 -10.69 3.56
N LEU A 139 -2.96 -9.78 2.68
CA LEU A 139 -3.57 -8.54 3.12
C LEU A 139 -4.87 -8.95 3.82
N ASP A 140 -4.94 -8.69 5.13
CA ASP A 140 -6.15 -8.94 5.91
C ASP A 140 -7.32 -8.29 5.16
N LYS A 141 -8.27 -9.15 4.73
CA LYS A 141 -9.43 -8.76 3.92
C LYS A 141 -10.23 -7.65 4.59
N ASN A 142 -10.18 -7.56 5.91
CA ASN A 142 -10.85 -6.53 6.70
C ASN A 142 -10.00 -5.26 6.80
N ALA A 143 -8.70 -5.36 7.13
CA ALA A 143 -7.79 -4.21 7.22
C ALA A 143 -7.51 -3.52 5.87
N TYR A 144 -7.76 -4.19 4.75
CA TYR A 144 -7.58 -3.63 3.40
C TYR A 144 -8.89 -3.52 2.60
N SER A 145 -10.04 -3.66 3.27
CA SER A 145 -11.32 -3.30 2.66
C SER A 145 -11.35 -1.80 2.38
N GLN A 146 -12.00 -1.39 1.28
CA GLN A 146 -12.15 0.03 0.96
C GLN A 146 -12.91 0.74 2.08
N GLU A 147 -13.90 0.06 2.63
CA GLU A 147 -14.66 0.47 3.79
C GLU A 147 -13.73 0.80 4.98
N PHE A 148 -12.81 -0.10 5.32
CA PHE A 148 -11.86 0.16 6.40
C PHE A 148 -10.87 1.28 6.05
N GLN A 149 -10.38 1.35 4.82
CA GLN A 149 -9.43 2.40 4.40
C GLN A 149 -10.04 3.80 4.49
N VAL A 150 -11.29 3.97 4.06
CA VAL A 150 -12.03 5.23 4.22
C VAL A 150 -12.21 5.56 5.70
N ALA A 151 -12.63 4.58 6.51
CA ALA A 151 -12.79 4.78 7.94
C ALA A 151 -11.45 5.14 8.64
N LYS A 152 -10.34 4.53 8.23
CA LYS A 152 -9.01 4.79 8.78
C LYS A 152 -8.49 6.18 8.41
N TRP A 153 -8.66 6.58 7.15
CA TRP A 153 -8.30 7.93 6.72
C TRP A 153 -9.11 8.99 7.50
N LEU A 154 -10.42 8.77 7.68
CA LEU A 154 -11.27 9.64 8.49
C LEU A 154 -10.82 9.69 9.95
N GLU A 155 -10.43 8.55 10.53
CA GLU A 155 -9.90 8.47 11.88
C GLU A 155 -8.62 9.29 12.04
N ASP A 156 -7.67 9.17 11.11
CA ASP A 156 -6.43 9.95 11.16
C ASP A 156 -6.69 11.44 10.92
N TYR A 157 -7.48 11.78 9.89
CA TYR A 157 -7.72 13.17 9.51
C TYR A 157 -8.52 13.94 10.58
N LEU A 158 -9.64 13.39 11.02
CA LEU A 158 -10.51 14.02 12.01
C LEU A 158 -9.99 13.80 13.44
N GLY A 159 -9.29 12.69 13.70
CA GLY A 159 -8.73 12.39 15.03
C GLY A 159 -7.63 13.37 15.44
N ARG A 160 -6.79 13.80 14.49
CA ARG A 160 -5.79 14.87 14.70
C ARG A 160 -6.42 16.21 15.08
N ARG A 161 -7.66 16.45 14.65
CA ARG A 161 -8.45 17.67 14.94
C ARG A 161 -9.41 17.49 16.11
N ASN A 162 -9.41 16.34 16.78
CA ASN A 162 -10.37 15.96 17.83
C ASN A 162 -11.86 16.03 17.38
N MET A 163 -12.10 15.81 16.08
CA MET A 163 -13.43 15.85 15.45
C MET A 163 -13.97 14.46 15.09
N PHE A 164 -13.21 13.41 15.38
CA PHE A 164 -13.60 12.04 15.04
C PHE A 164 -14.63 11.47 16.03
N SER A 165 -15.73 10.93 15.49
CA SER A 165 -16.71 10.15 16.25
C SER A 165 -17.03 8.86 15.51
N THR A 166 -17.51 7.85 16.23
CA THR A 166 -17.91 6.57 15.63
C THR A 166 -19.41 6.49 15.37
N THR A 167 -20.14 7.59 15.51
CA THR A 167 -21.60 7.67 15.36
C THR A 167 -21.97 7.85 13.89
N GLU A 168 -23.03 7.16 13.44
CA GLU A 168 -23.49 7.25 12.04
C GLU A 168 -23.95 8.67 11.68
N THR A 169 -24.53 9.38 12.64
CA THR A 169 -24.98 10.77 12.50
C THR A 169 -23.87 11.78 12.80
N GLY A 170 -22.65 11.33 13.12
CA GLY A 170 -21.50 12.20 13.38
C GLY A 170 -20.93 12.84 12.13
N LEU A 171 -19.93 13.72 12.28
CA LEU A 171 -19.20 14.27 11.13
C LEU A 171 -18.49 13.16 10.35
N ALA A 172 -17.79 12.26 11.05
CA ALA A 172 -17.13 11.11 10.44
C ALA A 172 -18.12 10.13 9.79
N GLY A 173 -19.29 9.90 10.40
CA GLY A 173 -20.34 9.05 9.83
C GLY A 173 -20.93 9.60 8.54
N ASN A 174 -21.16 10.91 8.49
CA ASN A 174 -21.61 11.60 7.28
C ASN A 174 -20.52 11.59 6.20
N ALA A 175 -19.26 11.89 6.55
CA ALA A 175 -18.14 11.88 5.61
C ALA A 175 -17.87 10.48 5.03
N TYR A 176 -17.97 9.44 5.86
CA TYR A 176 -17.89 8.05 5.42
C TYR A 176 -19.00 7.72 4.44
N SER A 177 -20.25 8.07 4.79
CA SER A 177 -21.42 7.78 3.95
C SER A 177 -21.34 8.50 2.61
N TYR A 178 -20.90 9.76 2.61
CA TYR A 178 -20.64 10.55 1.41
C TYR A 178 -19.58 9.86 0.54
N CYS A 179 -18.40 9.57 1.09
CA CYS A 179 -17.31 8.94 0.34
C CYS A 179 -17.75 7.61 -0.29
N MET A 180 -18.45 6.74 0.46
CA MET A 180 -18.97 5.48 -0.06
C MET A 180 -19.96 5.68 -1.21
N ARG A 181 -20.84 6.69 -1.14
CA ARG A 181 -21.79 7.00 -2.22
C ARG A 181 -21.09 7.54 -3.46
N VAL A 182 -20.08 8.40 -3.30
CA VAL A 182 -19.23 8.89 -4.41
C VAL A 182 -18.52 7.72 -5.10
N MET A 183 -18.12 6.69 -4.35
CA MET A 183 -17.59 5.44 -4.91
C MET A 183 -18.64 4.55 -5.59
N GLY A 184 -19.91 4.96 -5.67
CA GLY A 184 -21.00 4.15 -6.19
C GLY A 184 -21.41 2.99 -5.29
N LYS A 185 -21.04 3.02 -4.00
CA LYS A 185 -21.35 1.98 -3.02
C LYS A 185 -22.44 2.42 -2.04
N GLN A 186 -23.21 1.44 -1.56
CA GLN A 186 -24.14 1.68 -0.46
C GLN A 186 -23.36 1.68 0.86
N PRO A 187 -23.42 2.76 1.67
CA PRO A 187 -22.81 2.77 2.98
C PRO A 187 -23.53 1.75 3.89
N LYS A 188 -22.78 0.76 4.37
CA LYS A 188 -23.27 -0.28 5.28
C LYS A 188 -22.37 -0.34 6.50
N SER A 189 -22.97 -0.54 7.67
CA SER A 189 -22.25 -0.75 8.92
C SER A 189 -21.27 0.39 9.24
N VAL A 190 -21.69 1.65 9.07
CA VAL A 190 -20.84 2.85 9.22
C VAL A 190 -20.17 2.86 10.60
N SER A 191 -20.96 2.72 11.67
CA SER A 191 -20.42 2.67 13.04
C SER A 191 -19.52 1.47 13.31
N TYR A 192 -19.65 0.37 12.56
CA TYR A 192 -18.72 -0.76 12.69
C TYR A 192 -17.35 -0.38 12.13
N TRP A 193 -17.28 0.13 10.91
CA TRP A 193 -16.00 0.47 10.27
C TRP A 193 -15.25 1.60 10.98
N LEU A 194 -15.97 2.63 11.44
CA LEU A 194 -15.37 3.71 12.23
C LEU A 194 -14.83 3.21 13.59
N ARG A 195 -15.49 2.24 14.23
CA ARG A 195 -14.98 1.61 15.45
C ARG A 195 -13.74 0.76 15.18
N GLN A 196 -13.75 -0.02 14.11
CA GLN A 196 -12.59 -0.81 13.69
C GLN A 196 -11.38 0.09 13.43
N ALA A 197 -11.56 1.20 12.72
CA ALA A 197 -10.49 2.18 12.49
C ALA A 197 -9.93 2.77 13.79
N LYS A 198 -10.81 3.12 14.74
CA LYS A 198 -10.41 3.66 16.06
C LYS A 198 -9.65 2.65 16.93
N GLN A 199 -9.97 1.36 16.79
CA GLN A 199 -9.36 0.28 17.58
C GLN A 199 -8.11 -0.30 16.93
N HIS A 200 -7.77 0.14 15.72
CA HIS A 200 -6.60 -0.36 15.01
C HIS A 200 -5.31 0.02 15.75
N PRO A 201 -4.28 -0.86 15.81
CA PRO A 201 -3.01 -0.55 16.47
C PRO A 201 -2.34 0.73 15.96
N ASP A 202 -2.48 1.02 14.67
CA ASP A 202 -1.96 2.22 14.02
C ASP A 202 -2.95 3.41 14.03
N SER A 203 -3.97 3.38 14.89
CA SER A 203 -4.90 4.50 15.05
C SER A 203 -4.21 5.71 15.68
N TRP A 204 -4.68 6.91 15.36
CA TRP A 204 -4.23 8.12 16.05
C TRP A 204 -4.50 8.04 17.55
N ASN A 205 -5.58 7.38 17.94
CA ASN A 205 -5.92 7.12 19.33
C ASN A 205 -4.88 6.24 20.04
N SER A 206 -4.48 5.12 19.42
CA SER A 206 -3.43 4.25 19.94
C SER A 206 -2.08 4.97 20.03
N LEU A 207 -1.75 5.84 19.05
CA LEU A 207 -0.54 6.65 19.10
C LEU A 207 -0.56 7.65 20.27
N LYS A 208 -1.69 8.34 20.49
CA LYS A 208 -1.88 9.25 21.63
C LYS A 208 -1.67 8.52 22.96
N GLU A 209 -2.25 7.35 23.12
CA GLU A 209 -2.10 6.52 24.32
C GLU A 209 -0.64 6.13 24.57
N GLN A 210 0.10 5.75 23.51
CA GLN A 210 1.53 5.44 23.62
C GLN A 210 2.38 6.66 24.01
N ILE A 211 2.10 7.83 23.45
CA ILE A 211 2.80 9.08 23.78
C ILE A 211 2.57 9.42 25.26
N GLN A 212 1.31 9.41 25.72
CA GLN A 212 0.95 9.71 27.09
C GLN A 212 1.51 8.69 28.10
N GLY A 213 1.55 7.41 27.73
CA GLY A 213 2.17 6.37 28.55
C GLY A 213 3.67 6.59 28.75
N ARG A 214 4.39 7.01 27.70
CA ARG A 214 5.82 7.34 27.76
C ARG A 214 6.12 8.59 28.57
N GLU A 215 5.23 9.57 28.57
CA GLU A 215 5.38 10.79 29.37
C GLU A 215 5.18 10.50 30.86
N LYS A 216 4.20 9.66 31.21
CA LYS A 216 4.00 9.22 32.61
C LYS A 216 5.19 8.41 33.14
N SER A 217 5.72 7.47 32.36
CA SER A 217 6.90 6.68 32.76
C SER A 217 8.21 7.47 32.87
N LYS A 218 8.23 8.73 32.43
CA LYS A 218 9.38 9.64 32.61
C LYS A 218 9.19 10.59 33.80
N ALA A 219 7.97 10.70 34.32
CA ALA A 219 7.62 11.52 35.46
C ALA A 219 7.70 10.75 36.79
N ASP A 220 7.70 9.41 36.72
CA ASP A 220 7.97 8.46 37.81
C ASP A 220 9.46 8.05 37.83
#